data_AF-A0A7V3UYK5-F1
#
_entry.id   AF-A0A7V3UYK5-F1
#
_cell.length_a   1.000
_cell.length_b   1.000
_cell.length_c   1.000
_cell.angle_alpha   90.00
_cell.angle_beta   90.00
_cell.angle_gamma   90.00
#
_symmetry.space_group_name_H-M   'P 1'
#
loop_
_entity.id
_entity.type
_entity.pdbx_description
1 polymer ?
#
loop_
_entity_poly.entity_id
_entity_poly.type
_entity_poly.pdbx_seq_one_letter_code
_entity_poly.pdbx_strand_id
1 'polypeptide(L)'
;MLFTLSLLCLVALFRRPWAESERLTFPLAEFALGLAPDPPERPQDVPLLKSPLFWAGFVLAAVYNGSNIAHAFSPGVPAIGQQYNFDRLLSERPWTALQPMTMTFRPEVVGLGYLVPVDVLFSVWVFYLAFRFENFGAELMGYSVPGFPFQYAQAMGGYLALAGFLVFAARKHLGRVAARAFGGLAACVDEREEALPLKVAFWGLVAGMGALTGFMVAVGLSPARAAAYVLLLYACCLVYVRVRSQTGLPVTYIVPREDIFATIQALTPTSGRLSKAQVRSETAFALLQALVRMTFPQLAAYEMEGLRIGDRAGLRHSHSVAAAILGLALGLALAWGVHLHAAYDYGWNVLDGGTTDGGFRTLQAVWSYQQLETRVNNRVPIELNTNIARAVGFALTLAMVWLRGQFLRFPLNPLGLAIAGIFGQPIWFPIFLAWLLKSVVLRVGGAHTYRQLTPLFLGLALGHFLIAGGIWGLVGAFSEEVARRYLLWFA
;
A
#
# COMPACT_ATOMS: atom_id res chain seq x y z
N MET A 1 2.50 10.11 -16.57
CA MET A 1 2.92 11.51 -16.29
C MET A 1 1.81 12.33 -15.66
N LEU A 2 0.71 12.61 -16.36
CA LEU A 2 -0.33 13.52 -15.85
C LEU A 2 -0.88 13.09 -14.46
N PHE A 3 -1.20 11.81 -14.29
CA PHE A 3 -1.65 11.28 -13.00
C PHE A 3 -0.62 11.44 -11.87
N THR A 4 0.66 11.20 -12.15
CA THR A 4 1.73 11.35 -11.16
C THR A 4 1.92 12.82 -10.74
N LEU A 5 1.92 13.75 -11.71
CA LEU A 5 2.07 15.18 -11.41
C LEU A 5 0.89 15.74 -10.59
N SER A 6 -0.32 15.25 -10.84
CA SER A 6 -1.48 15.63 -10.05
C SER A 6 -1.50 14.97 -8.67
N LEU A 7 -0.89 13.80 -8.51
CA LEU A 7 -0.60 13.21 -7.19
C LEU A 7 0.45 14.03 -6.42
N LEU A 8 1.50 14.53 -7.08
CA LEU A 8 2.46 15.44 -6.44
C LEU A 8 1.77 16.71 -5.94
N CYS A 9 0.80 17.23 -6.71
CA CYS A 9 -0.04 18.34 -6.29
C CYS A 9 -0.89 17.98 -5.05
N LEU A 10 -1.53 16.81 -5.04
CA LEU A 10 -2.28 16.31 -3.88
C LEU A 10 -1.38 16.23 -2.63
N VAL A 11 -0.21 15.62 -2.77
CA VAL A 11 0.77 15.45 -1.71
C VAL A 11 1.24 16.80 -1.17
N ALA A 12 1.55 17.76 -2.05
CA ALA A 12 1.96 19.11 -1.66
C ALA A 12 0.88 19.81 -0.81
N LEU A 13 -0.41 19.63 -1.12
CA LEU A 13 -1.52 20.22 -0.36
C LEU A 13 -1.67 19.64 1.05
N PHE A 14 -1.41 18.34 1.22
CA PHE A 14 -1.56 17.63 2.50
C PHE A 14 -0.26 17.54 3.30
N ARG A 15 0.91 17.86 2.70
CA ARG A 15 2.22 17.87 3.37
C ARG A 15 2.19 18.65 4.67
N ARG A 16 1.77 19.91 4.60
CA ARG A 16 1.86 20.86 5.71
C ARG A 16 0.95 20.47 6.90
N PRO A 17 -0.35 20.19 6.70
CA PRO A 17 -1.20 19.67 7.78
C PRO A 17 -0.60 18.44 8.47
N TRP A 18 -0.04 17.50 7.69
CA TRP A 18 0.48 16.25 8.24
C TRP A 18 1.85 16.38 8.91
N ALA A 19 2.73 17.22 8.38
CA ALA A 19 4.05 17.46 8.94
C ALA A 19 4.02 18.39 10.16
N GLU A 20 3.27 19.49 10.11
CA GLU A 20 3.30 20.54 11.14
C GLU A 20 2.22 20.34 12.21
N SER A 21 0.97 20.14 11.78
CA SER A 21 -0.18 20.09 12.69
C SER A 21 -0.33 18.71 13.33
N GLU A 22 -0.25 17.65 12.53
CA GLU A 22 -0.42 16.28 13.00
C GLU A 22 0.89 15.57 13.35
N ARG A 23 2.05 16.17 13.00
CA ARG A 23 3.40 15.69 13.32
C ARG A 23 3.59 14.20 13.05
N LEU A 24 3.24 13.77 11.84
CA LEU A 24 3.49 12.41 11.40
C LEU A 24 4.97 12.05 11.52
N THR A 25 5.25 10.79 11.89
CA THR A 25 6.59 10.33 12.24
C THR A 25 7.47 10.05 11.02
N PHE A 26 6.89 9.74 9.86
CA PHE A 26 7.59 9.34 8.62
C PHE A 26 8.76 8.35 8.85
N PRO A 27 8.52 7.18 9.49
CA PRO A 27 9.62 6.37 10.00
C PRO A 27 10.62 5.89 8.94
N LEU A 28 10.15 5.65 7.71
CA LEU A 28 11.02 5.21 6.61
C LEU A 28 11.90 6.35 6.08
N ALA A 29 11.39 7.59 6.04
CA ALA A 29 12.18 8.76 5.68
C ALA A 29 13.25 9.04 6.74
N GLU A 30 12.89 8.94 8.02
CA GLU A 30 13.83 9.09 9.14
C GLU A 30 14.90 7.98 9.13
N PHE A 31 14.54 6.76 8.75
CA PHE A 31 15.49 5.67 8.53
C PHE A 31 16.50 6.00 7.41
N ALA A 32 16.02 6.48 6.26
CA ALA A 32 16.89 6.87 5.15
C ALA A 32 17.85 8.01 5.54
N LEU A 33 17.36 9.00 6.29
CA LEU A 33 18.19 10.08 6.84
C LEU A 33 19.22 9.57 7.86
N GLY A 34 18.89 8.54 8.65
CA GLY A 34 19.81 7.92 9.61
C GLY A 34 20.96 7.12 8.98
N LEU A 35 20.88 6.80 7.69
CA LEU A 35 21.99 6.21 6.91
C LEU A 35 22.94 7.27 6.34
N ALA A 36 22.56 8.56 6.38
CA ALA A 36 23.41 9.63 5.87
C ALA A 36 24.65 9.85 6.78
N PRO A 37 25.80 10.27 6.21
CA PRO A 37 27.04 10.47 6.98
C PRO A 37 26.93 11.53 8.08
N ASP A 38 26.17 12.60 7.83
CA ASP A 38 25.97 13.73 8.73
C ASP A 38 24.47 13.95 9.01
N PRO A 39 23.85 13.17 9.91
CA PRO A 39 22.44 13.35 10.22
C PRO A 39 22.22 14.72 10.90
N PRO A 40 21.42 15.63 10.30
CA PRO A 40 21.39 17.06 10.67
C PRO A 40 20.94 17.36 12.11
N GLU A 41 20.32 16.41 12.81
CA GLU A 41 19.75 16.64 14.14
C GLU A 41 20.33 15.79 15.27
N ARG A 42 21.20 14.80 14.99
CA ARG A 42 21.79 13.93 16.03
C ARG A 42 23.27 13.63 15.83
N PRO A 43 24.16 14.63 16.01
CA PRO A 43 25.61 14.43 15.91
C PRO A 43 26.18 13.49 16.99
N GLN A 44 25.43 13.22 18.06
CA GLN A 44 25.87 12.44 19.23
C GLN A 44 25.46 10.97 19.20
N ASP A 45 24.58 10.55 18.29
CA ASP A 45 24.20 9.15 18.16
C ASP A 45 25.28 8.40 17.36
N VAL A 46 25.66 7.20 17.80
CA VAL A 46 26.55 6.31 17.03
C VAL A 46 25.92 6.10 15.65
N PRO A 47 26.64 6.37 14.54
CA PRO A 47 26.12 6.13 13.19
C PRO A 47 25.56 4.72 13.08
N LEU A 48 24.40 4.56 12.41
CA LEU A 48 23.64 3.31 12.42
C LEU A 48 24.51 2.08 12.07
N LEU A 49 25.35 2.20 11.05
CA LEU A 49 26.24 1.15 10.56
C LEU A 49 27.42 0.83 11.48
N LYS A 50 27.72 1.70 12.45
CA LYS A 50 28.75 1.46 13.49
C LYS A 50 28.16 0.77 14.73
N SER A 51 26.83 0.63 14.82
CA SER A 51 26.19 -0.02 15.96
C SER A 51 26.39 -1.55 15.93
N PRO A 52 26.89 -2.17 17.00
CA PRO A 52 26.99 -3.64 17.05
C PRO A 52 25.60 -4.31 17.07
N LEU A 53 24.59 -3.64 17.64
CA LEU A 53 23.21 -4.13 17.63
C LEU A 53 22.64 -4.19 16.21
N PHE A 54 22.99 -3.21 15.36
CA PHE A 54 22.61 -3.25 13.95
C PHE A 54 23.14 -4.51 13.26
N TRP A 55 24.43 -4.82 13.45
CA TRP A 55 25.04 -6.01 12.87
C TRP A 55 24.50 -7.31 13.45
N ALA A 56 24.12 -7.34 14.74
CA ALA A 56 23.43 -8.50 15.32
C ALA A 56 22.10 -8.78 14.61
N GLY A 57 21.33 -7.74 14.30
CA GLY A 57 20.07 -7.86 13.55
C GLY A 57 20.31 -8.30 12.11
N PHE A 58 21.33 -7.74 11.48
CA PHE A 58 21.76 -8.13 10.13
C PHE A 58 22.15 -9.61 10.07
N VAL A 59 22.95 -10.09 11.03
CA VAL A 59 23.35 -11.50 11.14
C VAL A 59 22.14 -12.39 11.36
N LEU A 60 21.15 -11.98 12.17
CA LEU A 60 19.92 -12.75 12.35
C LEU A 60 19.15 -12.92 11.03
N ALA A 61 19.04 -11.85 10.23
CA ALA A 61 18.46 -11.94 8.88
C ALA A 61 19.31 -12.81 7.94
N ALA A 62 20.63 -12.74 8.06
CA ALA A 62 21.57 -13.53 7.28
C ALA A 62 21.45 -15.03 7.56
N VAL A 63 21.32 -15.41 8.83
CA VAL A 63 21.10 -16.80 9.23
C VAL A 63 19.76 -17.30 8.71
N TYR A 64 18.70 -16.49 8.85
CA TYR A 64 17.38 -16.85 8.32
C TYR A 64 17.41 -17.08 6.81
N ASN A 65 17.90 -16.11 6.04
CA ASN A 65 17.97 -16.23 4.58
C ASN A 65 18.96 -17.29 4.14
N GLY A 66 20.12 -17.38 4.80
CA GLY A 66 21.16 -18.36 4.52
C GLY A 66 20.65 -19.79 4.69
N SER A 67 19.81 -20.06 5.69
CA SER A 67 19.19 -21.39 5.85
C SER A 67 18.28 -21.75 4.66
N ASN A 68 17.47 -20.81 4.18
CA ASN A 68 16.58 -21.02 3.04
C ASN A 68 17.35 -21.13 1.72
N ILE A 69 18.38 -20.31 1.53
CA ILE A 69 19.28 -20.36 0.37
C ILE A 69 20.04 -21.69 0.34
N ALA A 70 20.59 -22.14 1.47
CA ALA A 70 21.31 -23.40 1.57
C ALA A 70 20.40 -24.60 1.22
N HIS A 71 19.16 -24.58 1.70
CA HIS A 71 18.15 -25.59 1.34
C HIS A 71 17.81 -25.56 -0.16
N ALA A 72 17.75 -24.38 -0.78
CA ALA A 72 17.50 -24.26 -2.21
C ALA A 72 18.61 -24.94 -3.05
N PHE A 73 19.87 -24.77 -2.65
CA PHE A 73 21.01 -25.46 -3.27
C PHE A 73 21.03 -26.96 -2.96
N SER A 74 20.80 -27.33 -1.69
CA SER A 74 20.83 -28.72 -1.23
C SER A 74 19.62 -29.01 -0.34
N PRO A 75 18.58 -29.69 -0.89
CA PRO A 75 17.36 -30.01 -0.14
C PRO A 75 17.58 -30.83 1.15
N GLY A 76 18.74 -31.44 1.32
CA GLY A 76 19.11 -32.15 2.56
C GLY A 76 19.41 -31.25 3.76
N VAL A 77 19.64 -29.95 3.54
CA VAL A 77 19.84 -28.96 4.62
C VAL A 77 18.49 -28.47 5.12
N PRO A 78 18.14 -28.51 6.41
CA PRO A 78 16.86 -28.01 6.89
C PRO A 78 16.76 -26.49 6.74
N ALA A 79 15.66 -26.01 6.15
CA ALA A 79 15.31 -24.59 6.11
C ALA A 79 14.42 -24.22 7.30
N ILE A 80 14.51 -22.96 7.75
CA ILE A 80 13.48 -22.39 8.64
C ILE A 80 12.12 -22.31 7.91
N GLY A 81 12.16 -22.07 6.60
CA GLY A 81 10.97 -21.96 5.76
C GLY A 81 10.37 -20.56 5.76
N GLN A 82 9.65 -20.23 4.68
CA GLN A 82 8.99 -18.94 4.52
C GLN A 82 7.60 -18.89 5.15
N GLN A 83 6.95 -20.05 5.27
CA GLN A 83 5.54 -20.15 5.66
C GLN A 83 5.29 -21.41 6.47
N TYR A 84 4.39 -21.31 7.45
CA TYR A 84 3.83 -22.44 8.16
C TYR A 84 2.30 -22.38 8.09
N ASN A 85 1.70 -23.38 7.45
CA ASN A 85 0.26 -23.41 7.19
C ASN A 85 -0.50 -24.25 8.23
N PHE A 86 -1.45 -23.62 8.95
CA PHE A 86 -2.33 -24.28 9.93
C PHE A 86 -3.56 -24.94 9.31
N ASP A 87 -3.82 -24.77 8.00
CA ASP A 87 -5.06 -25.25 7.36
C ASP A 87 -5.27 -26.76 7.57
N ARG A 88 -4.19 -27.56 7.62
CA ARG A 88 -4.27 -29.01 7.90
C ARG A 88 -4.78 -29.32 9.31
N LEU A 89 -4.55 -28.44 10.28
CA LEU A 89 -5.05 -28.57 11.65
C LEU A 89 -6.49 -28.05 11.80
N LEU A 90 -6.98 -27.32 10.79
CA LEU A 90 -8.29 -26.66 10.76
C LEU A 90 -9.21 -27.32 9.72
N SER A 91 -9.11 -28.63 9.51
CA SER A 91 -9.75 -29.34 8.40
C SER A 91 -11.22 -29.69 8.61
N GLU A 92 -11.72 -29.63 9.85
CA GLU A 92 -13.10 -29.97 10.19
C GLU A 92 -13.97 -28.72 10.37
N ARG A 93 -15.25 -28.79 9.98
CA ARG A 93 -16.21 -27.71 10.26
C ARG A 93 -16.45 -27.61 11.77
N PRO A 94 -16.58 -26.41 12.34
CA PRO A 94 -16.54 -25.07 11.72
C PRO A 94 -15.13 -24.46 11.60
N TRP A 95 -14.07 -25.17 12.03
CA TRP A 95 -12.69 -24.66 12.03
C TRP A 95 -12.16 -24.32 10.65
N THR A 96 -12.68 -24.98 9.61
CA THR A 96 -12.43 -24.65 8.20
C THR A 96 -12.70 -23.18 7.87
N ALA A 97 -13.61 -22.52 8.59
CA ALA A 97 -13.92 -21.11 8.38
C ALA A 97 -12.76 -20.16 8.70
N LEU A 98 -11.80 -20.61 9.51
CA LEU A 98 -10.61 -19.82 9.88
C LEU A 98 -9.52 -19.85 8.79
N GLN A 99 -9.67 -20.71 7.77
CA GLN A 99 -8.74 -20.82 6.67
C GLN A 99 -8.87 -19.63 5.68
N PRO A 100 -7.79 -19.22 4.99
CA PRO A 100 -6.41 -19.69 5.20
C PRO A 100 -5.79 -19.06 6.44
N MET A 101 -5.10 -19.87 7.24
CA MET A 101 -4.33 -19.43 8.40
C MET A 101 -2.88 -19.85 8.24
N THR A 102 -2.09 -19.02 7.58
CA THR A 102 -0.68 -19.28 7.33
C THR A 102 0.18 -18.22 8.02
N MET A 103 1.14 -18.65 8.82
CA MET A 103 2.18 -17.79 9.36
C MET A 103 3.26 -17.59 8.30
N THR A 104 3.44 -16.36 7.84
CA THR A 104 4.51 -16.01 6.91
C THR A 104 5.66 -15.35 7.66
N PHE A 105 6.88 -15.84 7.48
CA PHE A 105 8.08 -15.28 8.10
C PHE A 105 8.66 -14.16 7.22
N ARG A 106 8.48 -12.91 7.68
CA ARG A 106 8.91 -11.70 6.98
C ARG A 106 9.74 -10.79 7.89
N PRO A 107 11.05 -11.04 8.02
CA PRO A 107 11.92 -10.27 8.91
C PRO A 107 11.91 -8.76 8.64
N GLU A 108 11.71 -8.34 7.38
CA GLU A 108 11.56 -6.94 7.00
C GLU A 108 10.33 -6.27 7.61
N VAL A 109 9.21 -6.99 7.67
CA VAL A 109 7.97 -6.49 8.28
C VAL A 109 8.12 -6.43 9.80
N VAL A 110 8.86 -7.37 10.41
CA VAL A 110 9.16 -7.32 11.86
C VAL A 110 10.08 -6.13 12.19
N GLY A 111 11.15 -5.97 11.41
CA GLY A 111 12.15 -4.92 11.61
C GLY A 111 11.59 -3.51 11.43
N LEU A 112 10.89 -3.26 10.32
CA LEU A 112 10.26 -1.96 10.08
C LEU A 112 8.98 -1.78 10.91
N GLY A 113 8.28 -2.88 11.21
CA GLY A 113 7.17 -2.92 12.15
C GLY A 113 7.53 -2.38 13.53
N TYR A 114 8.79 -2.50 13.96
CA TYR A 114 9.26 -1.93 15.21
C TYR A 114 9.08 -0.40 15.28
N LEU A 115 9.06 0.30 14.15
CA LEU A 115 8.84 1.75 14.10
C LEU A 115 7.36 2.13 14.09
N VAL A 116 6.48 1.23 13.69
CA VAL A 116 5.02 1.45 13.58
C VAL A 116 4.41 1.69 14.96
N PRO A 117 3.45 2.62 15.13
CA PRO A 117 2.71 2.78 16.38
C PRO A 117 2.09 1.46 16.89
N VAL A 118 2.18 1.23 18.20
CA VAL A 118 1.75 -0.04 18.83
C VAL A 118 0.27 -0.32 18.62
N ASP A 119 -0.56 0.72 18.63
CA ASP A 119 -2.01 0.62 18.40
C ASP A 119 -2.33 0.20 16.97
N VAL A 120 -1.57 0.69 15.97
CA VAL A 120 -1.71 0.23 14.58
C VAL A 120 -1.30 -1.23 14.47
N LEU A 121 -0.14 -1.63 15.00
CA LEU A 121 0.31 -3.02 14.96
C LEU A 121 -0.74 -3.95 15.60
N PHE A 122 -1.23 -3.59 16.80
CA PHE A 122 -2.28 -4.33 17.49
C PHE A 122 -3.52 -4.50 16.62
N SER A 123 -3.99 -3.40 16.03
CA SER A 123 -5.23 -3.39 15.25
C SER A 123 -5.13 -4.26 14.00
N VAL A 124 -3.99 -4.26 13.30
CA VAL A 124 -3.85 -5.01 12.04
C VAL A 124 -4.00 -6.52 12.27
N TRP A 125 -3.29 -7.10 13.25
CA TRP A 125 -3.40 -8.55 13.47
C TRP A 125 -4.73 -8.92 14.14
N VAL A 126 -5.30 -8.06 14.99
CA VAL A 126 -6.63 -8.27 15.57
C VAL A 126 -7.73 -8.25 14.50
N PHE A 127 -7.73 -7.27 13.59
CA PHE A 127 -8.71 -7.22 12.50
C PHE A 127 -8.52 -8.36 11.52
N TYR A 128 -7.26 -8.79 11.27
CA TYR A 128 -7.02 -9.99 10.49
C TYR A 128 -7.76 -11.19 11.09
N LEU A 129 -7.59 -11.47 12.39
CA LEU A 129 -8.31 -12.54 13.06
C LEU A 129 -9.83 -12.30 13.09
N ALA A 130 -10.27 -11.05 13.29
CA ALA A 130 -11.68 -10.69 13.34
C ALA A 130 -12.41 -11.10 12.06
N PHE A 131 -11.84 -10.88 10.87
CA PHE A 131 -12.46 -11.35 9.61
C PHE A 131 -12.62 -12.89 9.56
N ARG A 132 -11.71 -13.64 10.17
CA ARG A 132 -11.78 -15.11 10.19
C ARG A 132 -12.83 -15.58 11.20
N PHE A 133 -12.90 -14.92 12.35
CA PHE A 133 -13.95 -15.17 13.34
C PHE A 133 -15.34 -14.71 12.87
N GLU A 134 -15.42 -13.69 12.03
CA GLU A 134 -16.66 -13.29 11.36
C GLU A 134 -17.15 -14.42 10.44
N ASN A 135 -16.25 -14.97 9.60
CA ASN A 135 -16.57 -16.12 8.76
C ASN A 135 -16.95 -17.36 9.59
N PHE A 136 -16.23 -17.63 10.68
CA PHE A 136 -16.50 -18.73 11.60
C PHE A 136 -17.88 -18.60 12.25
N GLY A 137 -18.25 -17.40 12.72
CA GLY A 137 -19.58 -17.14 13.28
C GLY A 137 -20.69 -17.32 12.25
N ALA A 138 -20.46 -16.90 11.01
CA ALA A 138 -21.40 -17.13 9.92
C ALA A 138 -21.59 -18.62 9.60
N GLU A 139 -20.51 -19.40 9.56
CA GLU A 139 -20.59 -20.85 9.30
C GLU A 139 -21.35 -21.59 10.42
N LEU A 140 -21.16 -21.20 11.69
CA LEU A 140 -21.95 -21.72 12.82
C LEU A 140 -23.45 -21.47 12.67
N MET A 141 -23.84 -20.33 12.09
CA MET A 141 -25.23 -19.96 11.86
C MET A 141 -25.80 -20.56 10.56
N GLY A 142 -25.03 -21.41 9.87
CA GLY A 142 -25.42 -21.99 8.57
C GLY A 142 -25.35 -20.98 7.41
N TYR A 143 -24.76 -19.81 7.63
CA TYR A 143 -24.57 -18.80 6.59
C TYR A 143 -23.26 -19.06 5.84
N SER A 144 -23.34 -19.82 4.75
CA SER A 144 -22.19 -20.16 3.91
C SER A 144 -22.32 -19.48 2.54
N VAL A 145 -21.83 -18.24 2.45
CA VAL A 145 -21.79 -17.47 1.20
C VAL A 145 -20.35 -17.37 0.70
N PRO A 146 -20.05 -17.74 -0.56
CA PRO A 146 -18.70 -17.60 -1.11
C PRO A 146 -18.17 -16.19 -0.99
N GLY A 147 -16.96 -16.06 -0.46
CA GLY A 147 -16.28 -14.78 -0.29
C GLY A 147 -16.69 -13.98 0.95
N PHE A 148 -17.66 -14.45 1.76
CA PHE A 148 -17.93 -13.88 3.08
C PHE A 148 -16.65 -13.94 3.96
N PRO A 149 -16.32 -12.92 4.77
CA PRO A 149 -17.09 -11.70 5.08
C PRO A 149 -16.83 -10.53 4.11
N PHE A 150 -16.38 -10.82 2.89
CA PHE A 150 -16.02 -9.84 1.88
C PHE A 150 -14.99 -8.84 2.40
N GLN A 151 -13.91 -9.35 3.02
CA GLN A 151 -12.89 -8.54 3.72
C GLN A 151 -12.36 -7.37 2.88
N TYR A 152 -12.17 -7.56 1.57
CA TYR A 152 -11.68 -6.51 0.68
C TYR A 152 -12.70 -5.38 0.48
N ALA A 153 -13.98 -5.74 0.37
CA ALA A 153 -15.08 -4.80 0.31
C ALA A 153 -15.23 -4.04 1.65
N GLN A 154 -15.13 -4.72 2.80
CA GLN A 154 -15.10 -4.03 4.09
C GLN A 154 -13.91 -3.04 4.19
N ALA A 155 -12.71 -3.47 3.77
CA ALA A 155 -11.54 -2.60 3.76
C ALA A 155 -11.73 -1.39 2.86
N MET A 156 -12.30 -1.58 1.67
CA MET A 156 -12.65 -0.48 0.76
C MET A 156 -13.61 0.51 1.42
N GLY A 157 -14.63 0.02 2.13
CA GLY A 157 -15.49 0.85 2.98
C GLY A 157 -14.71 1.68 4.00
N GLY A 158 -13.74 1.06 4.68
CA GLY A 158 -12.84 1.75 5.60
C GLY A 158 -11.95 2.79 4.93
N TYR A 159 -11.44 2.53 3.72
CA TYR A 159 -10.71 3.52 2.92
C TYR A 159 -11.59 4.72 2.59
N LEU A 160 -12.85 4.52 2.21
CA LEU A 160 -13.76 5.62 1.92
C LEU A 160 -14.06 6.48 3.16
N ALA A 161 -14.28 5.84 4.32
CA ALA A 161 -14.48 6.55 5.58
C ALA A 161 -13.22 7.35 5.99
N LEU A 162 -12.03 6.75 5.87
CA LEU A 162 -10.76 7.42 6.14
C LEU A 162 -10.50 8.58 5.19
N ALA A 163 -10.74 8.41 3.89
CA ALA A 163 -10.57 9.48 2.91
C ALA A 163 -11.48 10.67 3.22
N GLY A 164 -12.76 10.39 3.48
CA GLY A 164 -13.73 11.41 3.89
C GLY A 164 -13.31 12.11 5.18
N PHE A 165 -12.83 11.37 6.17
CA PHE A 165 -12.33 11.93 7.43
C PHE A 165 -11.08 12.80 7.22
N LEU A 166 -10.11 12.38 6.40
CA LEU A 166 -8.89 13.16 6.12
C LEU A 166 -9.22 14.49 5.44
N VAL A 167 -10.11 14.48 4.45
CA VAL A 167 -10.59 15.71 3.79
C VAL A 167 -11.35 16.59 4.79
N PHE A 168 -12.22 15.99 5.60
CA PHE A 168 -12.98 16.71 6.63
C PHE A 168 -12.08 17.34 7.69
N ALA A 169 -11.04 16.64 8.16
CA ALA A 169 -10.06 17.15 9.12
C ALA A 169 -9.27 18.33 8.53
N ALA A 170 -8.91 18.25 7.25
CA ALA A 170 -8.18 19.30 6.54
C ALA A 170 -9.07 20.45 6.03
N ARG A 171 -10.39 20.43 6.22
CA ARG A 171 -11.35 21.37 5.57
C ARG A 171 -11.02 22.86 5.74
N LYS A 172 -10.56 23.27 6.93
CA LYS A 172 -10.18 24.67 7.19
C LYS A 172 -8.93 25.06 6.42
N HIS A 173 -7.96 24.15 6.33
CA HIS A 173 -6.75 24.35 5.53
C HIS A 173 -7.07 24.38 4.04
N LEU A 174 -7.82 23.40 3.54
CA LEU A 174 -8.23 23.34 2.13
C LEU A 174 -9.09 24.55 1.72
N GLY A 175 -9.96 25.05 2.60
CA GLY A 175 -10.72 26.29 2.37
C GLY A 175 -9.82 27.52 2.21
N ARG A 176 -8.75 27.64 3.01
CA ARG A 176 -7.75 28.71 2.85
C ARG A 176 -6.95 28.57 1.55
N VAL A 177 -6.59 27.34 1.16
CA VAL A 177 -5.91 27.06 -0.11
C VAL A 177 -6.81 27.45 -1.29
N ALA A 178 -8.08 27.06 -1.27
CA ALA A 178 -9.04 27.41 -2.31
C ALA A 178 -9.22 28.94 -2.41
N ALA A 179 -9.46 29.63 -1.29
CA ALA A 179 -9.57 31.10 -1.29
C ALA A 179 -8.32 31.79 -1.87
N ARG A 180 -7.12 31.27 -1.59
CA ARG A 180 -5.87 31.74 -2.19
C ARG A 180 -5.77 31.43 -3.69
N ALA A 181 -6.20 30.26 -4.13
CA ALA A 181 -6.17 29.85 -5.54
C ALA A 181 -6.99 30.79 -6.44
N PHE A 182 -8.08 31.35 -5.90
CA PHE A 182 -8.92 32.35 -6.57
C PHE A 182 -8.54 33.81 -6.29
N GLY A 183 -7.39 34.06 -5.66
CA GLY A 183 -6.84 35.42 -5.46
C GLY A 183 -7.39 36.20 -4.27
N GLY A 184 -8.17 35.57 -3.38
CA GLY A 184 -8.83 36.25 -2.26
C GLY A 184 -7.94 36.59 -1.05
N LEU A 185 -6.66 36.18 -1.04
CA LEU A 185 -5.74 36.40 0.09
C LEU A 185 -4.35 36.77 -0.43
N ALA A 186 -3.75 37.82 0.13
CA ALA A 186 -2.39 38.27 -0.21
C ALA A 186 -1.34 37.19 0.12
N ALA A 187 -0.27 37.12 -0.69
CA ALA A 187 0.84 36.20 -0.48
C ALA A 187 1.51 36.48 0.87
N CYS A 188 1.59 35.48 1.74
CA CYS A 188 2.31 35.56 3.01
C CYS A 188 3.75 35.05 2.80
N VAL A 189 4.67 35.49 3.66
CA VAL A 189 6.12 35.18 3.60
C VAL A 189 6.41 33.65 3.58
N ASP A 190 5.51 32.84 4.14
CA ASP A 190 5.57 31.37 4.22
C ASP A 190 5.55 30.62 2.87
N GLU A 191 5.22 31.26 1.72
CA GLU A 191 5.14 30.55 0.43
C GLU A 191 6.50 30.01 -0.06
N ARG A 192 7.61 30.54 0.47
CA ARG A 192 8.97 30.06 0.13
C ARG A 192 9.30 28.69 0.71
N GLU A 193 8.57 28.25 1.74
CA GLU A 193 8.76 26.95 2.40
C GLU A 193 7.81 25.86 1.87
N GLU A 194 6.94 26.19 0.90
CA GLU A 194 6.07 25.22 0.28
C GLU A 194 6.77 24.49 -0.88
N ALA A 195 6.49 23.19 -1.01
CA ALA A 195 7.08 22.37 -2.08
C ALA A 195 6.68 22.87 -3.48
N LEU A 196 5.43 23.32 -3.60
CA LEU A 196 4.86 23.95 -4.78
C LEU A 196 4.07 25.19 -4.33
N PRO A 197 4.01 26.26 -5.13
CA PRO A 197 3.09 27.36 -4.87
C PRO A 197 1.66 26.81 -4.74
N LEU A 198 0.94 27.22 -3.69
CA LEU A 198 -0.39 26.66 -3.38
C LEU A 198 -1.39 26.79 -4.54
N LYS A 199 -1.28 27.85 -5.34
CA LYS A 199 -2.09 28.04 -6.56
C LYS A 199 -1.82 26.96 -7.61
N VAL A 200 -0.54 26.63 -7.81
CA VAL A 200 -0.11 25.59 -8.76
C VAL A 200 -0.53 24.21 -8.27
N ALA A 201 -0.37 23.93 -6.98
CA ALA A 201 -0.82 22.66 -6.40
C ALA A 201 -2.35 22.50 -6.50
N PHE A 202 -3.13 23.54 -6.20
CA PHE A 202 -4.59 23.49 -6.33
C PHE A 202 -5.05 23.29 -7.77
N TRP A 203 -4.63 24.16 -8.68
CA TRP A 203 -5.06 24.09 -10.09
C TRP A 203 -4.46 22.88 -10.81
N GLY A 204 -3.25 22.45 -10.46
CA GLY A 204 -2.64 21.23 -10.98
C GLY A 204 -3.40 19.98 -10.56
N LEU A 205 -3.91 19.93 -9.32
CA LEU A 205 -4.79 18.84 -8.88
C LEU A 205 -6.12 18.85 -9.65
N VAL A 206 -6.80 20.01 -9.71
CA VAL A 206 -8.11 20.14 -10.39
C VAL A 206 -7.98 19.85 -11.89
N ALA A 207 -7.01 20.44 -12.57
CA ALA A 207 -6.76 20.20 -13.99
C ALA A 207 -6.34 18.75 -14.25
N GLY A 208 -5.54 18.14 -13.37
CA GLY A 208 -5.17 16.74 -13.47
C GLY A 208 -6.36 15.79 -13.35
N MET A 209 -7.22 15.99 -12.35
CA MET A 209 -8.45 15.21 -12.18
C MET A 209 -9.42 15.41 -13.36
N GLY A 210 -9.56 16.65 -13.83
CA GLY A 210 -10.38 17.00 -14.98
C GLY A 210 -9.87 16.36 -16.28
N ALA A 211 -8.56 16.41 -16.52
CA ALA A 211 -7.94 15.82 -17.70
C ALA A 211 -8.01 14.28 -17.68
N LEU A 212 -7.83 13.63 -16.52
CA LEU A 212 -8.04 12.17 -16.40
C LEU A 212 -9.50 11.80 -16.68
N THR A 213 -10.44 12.56 -16.12
CA THR A 213 -11.87 12.35 -16.37
C THR A 213 -12.20 12.52 -17.85
N GLY A 214 -11.71 13.60 -18.47
CA GLY A 214 -11.88 13.89 -19.89
C GLY A 214 -11.27 12.81 -20.79
N PHE A 215 -10.08 12.32 -20.45
CA PHE A 215 -9.45 11.20 -21.14
C PHE A 215 -10.31 9.94 -21.06
N MET A 216 -10.78 9.56 -19.88
CA MET A 216 -11.63 8.37 -19.71
C MET A 216 -12.96 8.48 -20.47
N VAL A 217 -13.56 9.67 -20.50
CA VAL A 217 -14.76 9.95 -21.31
C VAL A 217 -14.44 9.83 -22.81
N ALA A 218 -13.31 10.38 -23.27
CA ALA A 218 -12.88 10.27 -24.66
C ALA A 218 -12.64 8.82 -25.10
N VAL A 219 -12.11 7.97 -24.21
CA VAL A 219 -11.92 6.53 -24.47
C VAL A 219 -13.28 5.82 -24.59
N GLY A 220 -14.29 6.24 -23.81
CA GLY A 220 -15.68 5.80 -24.00
C GLY A 220 -16.51 5.61 -22.74
N LEU A 221 -16.00 6.01 -21.57
CA LEU A 221 -16.77 5.94 -20.32
C LEU A 221 -17.84 7.04 -20.28
N SER A 222 -18.93 6.79 -19.55
CA SER A 222 -19.84 7.88 -19.20
C SER A 222 -19.16 8.85 -18.23
N PRO A 223 -19.47 10.17 -18.29
CA PRO A 223 -18.86 11.17 -17.41
C PRO A 223 -18.98 10.83 -15.92
N ALA A 224 -20.14 10.29 -15.50
CA ALA A 224 -20.36 9.87 -14.11
C ALA A 224 -19.45 8.72 -13.69
N ARG A 225 -19.30 7.68 -14.52
CA ARG A 225 -18.41 6.53 -14.21
C ARG A 225 -16.95 6.96 -14.19
N ALA A 226 -16.53 7.79 -15.15
CA ALA A 226 -15.17 8.34 -15.20
C ALA A 226 -14.85 9.17 -13.95
N ALA A 227 -15.73 10.11 -13.58
CA ALA A 227 -15.56 10.95 -12.40
C ALA A 227 -15.53 10.13 -11.11
N ALA A 228 -16.44 9.14 -10.96
CA ALA A 228 -16.44 8.24 -9.80
C ALA A 228 -15.12 7.47 -9.69
N TYR A 229 -14.59 6.94 -10.81
CA TYR A 229 -13.32 6.21 -10.81
C TYR A 229 -12.14 7.09 -10.42
N VAL A 230 -12.05 8.31 -10.97
CA VAL A 230 -11.02 9.27 -10.59
C VAL A 230 -11.14 9.65 -9.11
N LEU A 231 -12.35 9.91 -8.60
CA LEU A 231 -12.54 10.24 -7.18
C LEU A 231 -12.13 9.10 -6.25
N LEU A 232 -12.52 7.86 -6.54
CA LEU A 232 -12.13 6.68 -5.77
C LEU A 232 -10.62 6.45 -5.81
N LEU A 233 -10.01 6.63 -6.99
CA LEU A 233 -8.56 6.53 -7.16
C LEU A 233 -7.83 7.49 -6.24
N TYR A 234 -8.16 8.78 -6.26
CA TYR A 234 -7.51 9.80 -5.43
C TYR A 234 -7.82 9.62 -3.94
N ALA A 235 -9.04 9.22 -3.58
CA ALA A 235 -9.40 8.92 -2.20
C ALA A 235 -8.54 7.79 -1.63
N CYS A 236 -8.36 6.70 -2.39
CA CYS A 236 -7.51 5.60 -1.96
C CYS A 236 -6.03 5.96 -1.95
N CYS A 237 -5.56 6.77 -2.91
CA CYS A 237 -4.20 7.32 -2.88
C CYS A 237 -3.96 8.11 -1.60
N LEU A 238 -4.87 9.03 -1.24
CA LEU A 238 -4.74 9.88 -0.06
C LEU A 238 -4.60 9.06 1.22
N VAL A 239 -5.45 8.03 1.39
CA VAL A 239 -5.38 7.12 2.54
C VAL A 239 -4.08 6.32 2.53
N TYR A 240 -3.61 5.87 1.36
CA TYR A 240 -2.34 5.16 1.26
C TYR A 240 -1.14 6.02 1.66
N VAL A 241 -1.06 7.27 1.17
CA VAL A 241 -0.02 8.22 1.58
C VAL A 241 -0.06 8.40 3.09
N ARG A 242 -1.26 8.51 3.68
CA ARG A 242 -1.42 8.62 5.13
C ARG A 242 -0.92 7.38 5.86
N VAL A 243 -1.32 6.18 5.44
CA VAL A 243 -0.89 4.90 6.02
C VAL A 243 0.63 4.81 6.00
N ARG A 244 1.28 5.07 4.87
CA ARG A 244 2.74 5.02 4.76
C ARG A 244 3.43 6.08 5.61
N SER A 245 2.97 7.33 5.55
CA SER A 245 3.54 8.44 6.32
C SER A 245 3.47 8.20 7.83
N GLN A 246 2.40 7.54 8.30
CA GLN A 246 2.19 7.28 9.73
C GLN A 246 2.87 5.99 10.20
N THR A 247 2.87 4.94 9.39
CA THR A 247 3.33 3.61 9.82
C THR A 247 4.75 3.29 9.36
N GLY A 248 5.16 3.78 8.19
CA GLY A 248 6.42 3.36 7.55
C GLY A 248 6.44 1.90 7.13
N LEU A 249 5.29 1.21 7.09
CA LEU A 249 5.22 -0.17 6.61
C LEU A 249 5.64 -0.22 5.12
N PRO A 250 6.65 -1.02 4.75
CA PRO A 250 7.17 -1.13 3.39
C PRO A 250 6.28 -2.06 2.55
N VAL A 251 4.96 -1.87 2.62
CA VAL A 251 4.01 -2.72 1.93
C VAL A 251 3.34 -1.89 0.85
N THR A 252 3.81 -2.14 -0.35
CA THR A 252 3.34 -1.66 -1.64
C THR A 252 1.84 -1.99 -1.82
N TYR A 253 1.41 -3.18 -1.43
CA TYR A 253 0.04 -3.67 -1.68
C TYR A 253 -1.07 -3.19 -0.73
N ILE A 254 -0.83 -2.23 0.19
CA ILE A 254 -1.88 -1.70 1.09
C ILE A 254 -2.75 -0.64 0.38
N VAL A 255 -3.23 -0.92 -0.83
CA VAL A 255 -4.21 -0.11 -1.57
C VAL A 255 -5.29 -1.06 -2.07
N PRO A 256 -6.59 -0.72 -1.98
CA PRO A 256 -7.68 -1.61 -2.40
C PRO A 256 -7.77 -1.64 -3.93
N ARG A 257 -6.76 -2.20 -4.60
CA ARG A 257 -6.53 -2.03 -6.04
C ARG A 257 -7.71 -2.56 -6.86
N GLU A 258 -8.01 -3.84 -6.70
CA GLU A 258 -9.11 -4.49 -7.40
C GLU A 258 -10.47 -3.88 -6.97
N ASP A 259 -10.60 -3.47 -5.72
CA ASP A 259 -11.85 -2.95 -5.17
C ASP A 259 -12.20 -1.52 -5.58
N ILE A 260 -11.24 -0.69 -5.99
CA ILE A 260 -11.56 0.60 -6.64
C ILE A 260 -12.42 0.36 -7.89
N PHE A 261 -12.04 -0.64 -8.68
CA PHE A 261 -12.77 -1.04 -9.87
C PHE A 261 -14.06 -1.80 -9.53
N ALA A 262 -13.97 -2.79 -8.62
CA ALA A 262 -15.11 -3.61 -8.22
C ALA A 262 -16.22 -2.79 -7.54
N THR A 263 -15.89 -1.71 -6.83
CA THR A 263 -16.88 -0.81 -6.21
C THR A 263 -17.80 -0.16 -7.26
N ILE A 264 -17.24 0.27 -8.40
CA ILE A 264 -18.04 0.85 -9.48
C ILE A 264 -18.89 -0.24 -10.13
N GLN A 265 -18.30 -1.41 -10.41
CA GLN A 265 -19.04 -2.51 -11.04
C GLN A 265 -20.16 -3.04 -10.15
N ALA A 266 -19.94 -3.15 -8.85
CA ALA A 266 -20.92 -3.61 -7.86
C ALA A 266 -22.17 -2.73 -7.80
N LEU A 267 -22.06 -1.45 -8.17
CA LEU A 267 -23.16 -0.49 -8.25
C LEU A 267 -23.73 -0.34 -9.67
N THR A 268 -23.15 -1.03 -10.65
CA THR A 268 -23.46 -0.87 -12.07
C THR A 268 -24.03 -2.17 -12.64
N PRO A 269 -25.36 -2.33 -12.64
CA PRO A 269 -25.98 -3.53 -13.21
C PRO A 269 -25.87 -3.56 -14.75
N THR A 270 -25.98 -4.76 -15.33
CA THR A 270 -26.06 -4.97 -16.78
C THR A 270 -27.21 -5.91 -17.12
N SER A 271 -27.80 -5.72 -18.30
CA SER A 271 -28.90 -6.55 -18.80
C SER A 271 -28.43 -7.81 -19.55
N GLY A 272 -27.13 -7.93 -19.86
CA GLY A 272 -26.60 -8.92 -20.80
C GLY A 272 -26.94 -8.64 -22.28
N ARG A 273 -27.54 -7.47 -22.57
CA ARG A 273 -27.86 -7.01 -23.94
C ARG A 273 -27.41 -5.56 -24.09
N LEU A 274 -26.11 -5.38 -24.07
CA LEU A 274 -25.50 -4.06 -24.10
C LEU A 274 -25.52 -3.47 -25.52
N SER A 275 -25.81 -2.18 -25.64
CA SER A 275 -25.62 -1.44 -26.89
C SER A 275 -24.12 -1.36 -27.25
N LYS A 276 -23.79 -1.08 -28.51
CA LYS A 276 -22.38 -0.90 -28.94
C LYS A 276 -21.64 0.14 -28.08
N ALA A 277 -22.33 1.21 -27.67
CA ALA A 277 -21.76 2.22 -26.79
C ALA A 277 -21.48 1.70 -25.37
N GLN A 278 -22.37 0.86 -24.83
CA GLN A 278 -22.18 0.23 -23.52
C GLN A 278 -21.04 -0.80 -23.56
N VAL A 279 -20.95 -1.60 -24.62
CA VAL A 279 -19.81 -2.52 -24.83
C VAL A 279 -18.51 -1.72 -24.89
N ARG A 280 -18.44 -0.64 -25.68
CA ARG A 280 -17.27 0.25 -25.71
C ARG A 280 -16.90 0.78 -24.33
N SER A 281 -17.88 1.21 -23.54
CA SER A 281 -17.68 1.72 -22.17
C SER A 281 -17.12 0.65 -21.23
N GLU A 282 -17.67 -0.58 -21.27
CA GLU A 282 -17.15 -1.69 -20.45
C GLU A 282 -15.75 -2.13 -20.91
N THR A 283 -15.49 -2.21 -22.22
CA THR A 283 -14.14 -2.52 -22.75
C THR A 283 -13.12 -1.46 -22.35
N ALA A 284 -13.48 -0.18 -22.49
CA ALA A 284 -12.66 0.93 -22.04
C ALA A 284 -12.37 0.84 -20.54
N PHE A 285 -13.36 0.47 -19.72
CA PHE A 285 -13.18 0.34 -18.28
C PHE A 285 -12.26 -0.82 -17.92
N ALA A 286 -12.38 -1.98 -18.58
CA ALA A 286 -11.47 -3.12 -18.40
C ALA A 286 -10.00 -2.75 -18.68
N LEU A 287 -9.74 -1.98 -19.76
CA LEU A 287 -8.40 -1.47 -20.07
C LEU A 287 -7.84 -0.54 -18.98
N LEU A 288 -8.70 0.30 -18.39
CA LEU A 288 -8.31 1.27 -17.35
C LEU A 288 -8.00 0.63 -16.00
N GLN A 289 -8.26 -0.68 -15.81
CA GLN A 289 -7.89 -1.39 -14.58
C GLN A 289 -6.36 -1.42 -14.37
N ALA A 290 -5.57 -1.32 -15.46
CA ALA A 290 -4.12 -1.20 -15.40
C ALA A 290 -3.65 0.01 -14.56
N LEU A 291 -4.43 1.10 -14.52
CA LEU A 291 -4.09 2.32 -13.76
C LEU A 291 -4.05 2.12 -12.24
N VAL A 292 -4.76 1.12 -11.73
CA VAL A 292 -4.79 0.85 -10.29
C VAL A 292 -3.84 -0.28 -9.91
N ARG A 293 -3.64 -1.25 -10.81
CA ARG A 293 -2.80 -2.42 -10.54
C ARG A 293 -1.30 -2.16 -10.63
N MET A 294 -0.86 -1.32 -11.56
CA MET A 294 0.55 -0.98 -11.81
C MET A 294 1.12 0.03 -10.80
N THR A 295 0.69 -0.03 -9.53
CA THR A 295 1.32 0.69 -8.41
C THR A 295 1.32 2.23 -8.47
N PHE A 296 0.64 2.85 -9.44
CA PHE A 296 0.66 4.31 -9.61
C PHE A 296 0.19 5.12 -8.38
N PRO A 297 -0.83 4.70 -7.60
CA PRO A 297 -1.20 5.36 -6.34
C PRO A 297 -0.07 5.52 -5.31
N GLN A 298 0.94 4.65 -5.37
CA GLN A 298 2.01 4.60 -4.39
C GLN A 298 3.10 5.63 -4.67
N LEU A 299 3.17 6.12 -5.92
CA LEU A 299 4.08 7.20 -6.30
C LEU A 299 3.86 8.43 -5.41
N ALA A 300 2.61 8.73 -5.04
CA ALA A 300 2.27 9.79 -4.12
C ALA A 300 2.94 9.63 -2.75
N ALA A 301 3.08 8.39 -2.25
CA ALA A 301 3.73 8.13 -0.97
C ALA A 301 5.24 8.31 -1.07
N TYR A 302 5.86 7.88 -2.18
CA TYR A 302 7.28 8.13 -2.44
C TYR A 302 7.57 9.62 -2.59
N GLU A 303 6.70 10.37 -3.26
CA GLU A 303 6.79 11.83 -3.36
C GLU A 303 6.69 12.48 -1.97
N MET A 304 5.77 12.02 -1.12
CA MET A 304 5.60 12.53 0.24
C MET A 304 6.83 12.27 1.11
N GLU A 305 7.38 11.06 1.07
CA GLU A 305 8.61 10.67 1.77
C GLU A 305 9.82 11.44 1.23
N GLY A 306 9.93 11.58 -0.09
CA GLY A 306 10.99 12.35 -0.75
C GLY A 306 10.97 13.84 -0.40
N LEU A 307 9.79 14.45 -0.36
CA LEU A 307 9.63 15.83 0.14
C LEU A 307 10.05 15.92 1.60
N ARG A 308 9.64 14.97 2.46
CA ARG A 308 10.04 14.95 3.87
C ARG A 308 11.56 14.81 4.05
N ILE A 309 12.22 13.97 3.28
CA ILE A 309 13.68 13.84 3.27
C ILE A 309 14.32 15.16 2.84
N GLY A 310 13.79 15.79 1.79
CA GLY A 310 14.25 17.09 1.31
C GLY A 310 14.14 18.18 2.38
N ASP A 311 13.02 18.25 3.10
CA ASP A 311 12.79 19.19 4.20
C ASP A 311 13.85 19.03 5.30
N ARG A 312 14.11 17.78 5.72
CA ARG A 312 15.07 17.45 6.77
C ARG A 312 16.52 17.69 6.35
N ALA A 313 16.83 17.45 5.08
CA ALA A 313 18.16 17.67 4.52
C ALA A 313 18.43 19.14 4.12
N GLY A 314 17.46 20.05 4.31
CA GLY A 314 17.59 21.45 3.91
C GLY A 314 17.69 21.64 2.39
N LEU A 315 17.17 20.69 1.60
CA LEU A 315 17.18 20.78 0.14
C LEU A 315 16.15 21.80 -0.33
N ARG A 316 16.50 22.57 -1.37
CA ARG A 316 15.54 23.47 -2.03
C ARG A 316 14.44 22.64 -2.66
N HIS A 317 13.19 22.85 -2.26
CA HIS A 317 12.06 22.05 -2.76
C HIS A 317 11.92 22.07 -4.28
N SER A 318 12.27 23.17 -4.94
CA SER A 318 12.26 23.27 -6.40
C SER A 318 13.18 22.25 -7.07
N HIS A 319 14.34 21.94 -6.45
CA HIS A 319 15.23 20.89 -6.95
C HIS A 319 14.61 19.50 -6.76
N SER A 320 13.97 19.24 -5.62
CA SER A 320 13.29 17.96 -5.36
C SER A 320 12.14 17.72 -6.34
N VAL A 321 11.33 18.75 -6.61
CA VAL A 321 10.25 18.69 -7.61
C VAL A 321 10.83 18.49 -9.02
N ALA A 322 11.87 19.24 -9.40
CA ALA A 322 12.50 19.08 -10.71
C ALA A 322 13.10 17.68 -10.88
N ALA A 323 13.77 17.15 -9.85
CA ALA A 323 14.31 15.80 -9.84
C ALA A 323 13.20 14.74 -9.98
N ALA A 324 12.06 14.92 -9.30
CA ALA A 324 10.92 14.02 -9.45
C ALA A 324 10.35 14.03 -10.89
N ILE A 325 10.22 15.22 -11.50
CA ILE A 325 9.73 15.37 -12.88
C ILE A 325 10.72 14.75 -13.88
N LEU A 326 12.02 15.05 -13.76
CA LEU A 326 13.07 14.52 -14.63
C LEU A 326 13.18 13.01 -14.49
N GLY A 327 13.20 12.50 -13.25
CA GLY A 327 13.23 11.08 -12.96
C GLY A 327 12.02 10.34 -13.53
N LEU A 328 10.82 10.92 -13.44
CA LEU A 328 9.62 10.37 -14.06
C LEU A 328 9.72 10.34 -15.59
N ALA A 329 10.17 11.43 -16.22
CA ALA A 329 10.29 11.52 -17.67
C ALA A 329 11.33 10.55 -18.23
N LEU A 330 12.54 10.54 -17.64
CA LEU A 330 13.62 9.63 -18.02
C LEU A 330 13.24 8.17 -17.72
N GLY A 331 12.65 7.91 -16.56
CA GLY A 331 12.20 6.57 -16.17
C GLY A 331 11.13 6.03 -17.12
N LEU A 332 10.17 6.86 -17.55
CA LEU A 332 9.18 6.47 -18.56
C LEU A 332 9.82 6.17 -19.92
N ALA A 333 10.75 7.03 -20.38
CA ALA A 333 11.44 6.83 -21.65
C ALA A 333 12.28 5.54 -21.65
N LEU A 334 13.04 5.31 -20.57
CA LEU A 334 13.83 4.09 -20.39
C LEU A 334 12.94 2.85 -20.24
N ALA A 335 11.85 2.94 -19.46
CA ALA A 335 10.93 1.84 -19.30
C ALA A 335 10.30 1.45 -20.63
N TRP A 336 9.86 2.42 -21.44
CA TRP A 336 9.35 2.14 -22.79
C TRP A 336 10.42 1.51 -23.69
N GLY A 337 11.63 2.07 -23.75
CA GLY A 337 12.69 1.53 -24.58
C GLY A 337 13.04 0.08 -24.20
N VAL A 338 13.32 -0.17 -22.92
CA VAL A 338 13.77 -1.47 -22.42
C VAL A 338 12.65 -2.51 -22.45
N HIS A 339 11.46 -2.20 -21.94
CA HIS A 339 10.39 -3.19 -21.84
C HIS A 339 9.80 -3.51 -23.21
N LEU A 340 9.69 -2.53 -24.11
CA LEU A 340 9.18 -2.78 -25.45
C LEU A 340 10.16 -3.63 -26.26
N HIS A 341 11.45 -3.31 -26.21
CA HIS A 341 12.49 -4.11 -26.86
C HIS A 341 12.51 -5.54 -26.33
N ALA A 342 12.52 -5.72 -25.00
CA ALA A 342 12.47 -7.05 -24.39
C ALA A 342 11.18 -7.81 -24.77
N ALA A 343 10.03 -7.13 -24.82
CA ALA A 343 8.77 -7.75 -25.22
C ALA A 343 8.78 -8.24 -26.68
N TYR A 344 9.44 -7.52 -27.60
CA TYR A 344 9.57 -7.94 -29.00
C TYR A 344 10.58 -9.07 -29.20
N ASP A 345 11.68 -9.06 -28.46
CA ASP A 345 12.75 -10.06 -28.63
C ASP A 345 12.41 -11.40 -27.97
N TYR A 346 11.84 -11.37 -26.76
CA TYR A 346 11.62 -12.56 -25.94
C TYR A 346 10.15 -12.94 -25.79
N GLY A 347 9.22 -12.03 -26.13
CA GLY A 347 7.79 -12.21 -25.89
C GLY A 347 7.40 -11.92 -24.44
N TRP A 348 6.44 -11.03 -24.23
CA TRP A 348 6.05 -10.60 -22.88
C TRP A 348 5.50 -11.75 -22.01
N ASN A 349 4.74 -12.69 -22.58
CA ASN A 349 4.22 -13.83 -21.83
C ASN A 349 5.34 -14.71 -21.27
N VAL A 350 6.37 -14.97 -22.08
CA VAL A 350 7.52 -15.76 -21.67
C VAL A 350 8.33 -15.03 -20.60
N LEU A 351 8.53 -13.72 -20.75
CA LEU A 351 9.25 -12.92 -19.76
C LEU A 351 8.51 -12.82 -18.41
N ASP A 352 7.20 -12.59 -18.41
CA ASP A 352 6.43 -12.40 -17.17
C ASP A 352 6.17 -13.73 -16.44
N GLY A 353 5.99 -14.84 -17.18
CA GLY A 353 5.58 -16.13 -16.62
C GLY A 353 6.61 -17.25 -16.67
N GLY A 354 7.74 -17.05 -17.34
CA GLY A 354 8.70 -18.12 -17.63
C GLY A 354 8.14 -19.22 -18.53
N THR A 355 6.97 -19.00 -19.13
CA THR A 355 6.19 -19.95 -19.95
C THR A 355 5.39 -19.20 -21.02
N THR A 356 4.87 -19.92 -22.02
CA THR A 356 4.03 -19.31 -23.07
C THR A 356 2.66 -18.85 -22.59
N ASP A 357 2.20 -19.36 -21.44
CA ASP A 357 0.88 -19.05 -20.86
C ASP A 357 0.83 -17.66 -20.18
N GLY A 358 1.99 -17.03 -19.98
CA GLY A 358 2.10 -15.73 -19.33
C GLY A 358 2.20 -15.81 -17.82
N GLY A 359 2.60 -14.70 -17.21
CA GLY A 359 2.71 -14.57 -15.77
C GLY A 359 1.44 -14.06 -15.11
N PHE A 360 1.57 -13.67 -13.84
CA PHE A 360 0.45 -13.15 -13.07
C PHE A 360 -0.17 -11.91 -13.73
N ARG A 361 0.62 -11.06 -14.41
CA ARG A 361 0.07 -9.86 -15.07
C ARG A 361 -0.78 -10.22 -16.29
N THR A 362 -0.42 -11.27 -17.02
CA THR A 362 -1.24 -11.82 -18.12
C THR A 362 -2.54 -12.39 -17.58
N LEU A 363 -2.49 -13.22 -16.53
CA LEU A 363 -3.69 -13.76 -15.87
C LEU A 363 -4.61 -12.64 -15.37
N GLN A 364 -4.02 -11.59 -14.83
CA GLN A 364 -4.75 -10.41 -14.38
C GLN A 364 -5.51 -9.72 -15.51
N ALA A 365 -4.88 -9.53 -16.68
CA ALA A 365 -5.55 -8.97 -17.85
C ALA A 365 -6.68 -9.90 -18.32
N VAL A 366 -6.42 -11.21 -18.36
CA VAL A 366 -7.43 -12.22 -18.71
C VAL A 366 -8.65 -12.12 -17.78
N TRP A 367 -8.46 -12.01 -16.46
CA TRP A 367 -9.57 -11.82 -15.51
C TRP A 367 -10.37 -10.54 -15.78
N SER A 368 -9.71 -9.44 -16.14
CA SER A 368 -10.39 -8.19 -16.54
C SER A 368 -11.30 -8.41 -17.75
N TYR A 369 -10.83 -9.14 -18.77
CA TYR A 369 -11.59 -9.44 -19.98
C TYR A 369 -12.68 -10.48 -19.75
N GLN A 370 -12.49 -11.46 -18.87
CA GLN A 370 -13.54 -12.42 -18.46
C GLN A 370 -14.67 -11.72 -17.69
N GLN A 371 -14.33 -10.74 -16.83
CA GLN A 371 -15.34 -9.90 -16.17
C GLN A 371 -16.11 -9.06 -17.18
N LEU A 372 -15.43 -8.47 -18.16
CA LEU A 372 -16.06 -7.76 -19.27
C LEU A 372 -17.02 -8.69 -20.04
N GLU A 373 -16.55 -9.84 -20.49
CA GLU A 373 -17.34 -10.83 -21.23
C GLU A 373 -18.61 -11.22 -20.46
N THR A 374 -18.46 -11.53 -19.17
CA THR A 374 -19.58 -11.83 -18.29
C THR A 374 -20.60 -10.69 -18.27
N ARG A 375 -20.16 -9.44 -18.15
CA ARG A 375 -21.05 -8.28 -18.09
C ARG A 375 -21.74 -7.96 -19.42
N VAL A 376 -21.09 -8.28 -20.54
CA VAL A 376 -21.64 -8.11 -21.90
C VAL A 376 -22.70 -9.17 -22.19
N ASN A 377 -22.43 -10.42 -21.87
CA ASN A 377 -23.25 -11.56 -22.29
C ASN A 377 -24.30 -11.98 -21.25
N ASN A 378 -24.07 -11.68 -19.97
CA ASN A 378 -24.96 -12.08 -18.88
C ASN A 378 -25.61 -10.88 -18.19
N ARG A 379 -26.78 -11.10 -17.62
CA ARG A 379 -27.42 -10.15 -16.72
C ARG A 379 -26.69 -10.16 -15.38
N VAL A 380 -26.01 -9.08 -15.05
CA VAL A 380 -25.32 -8.90 -13.76
C VAL A 380 -26.12 -7.90 -12.90
N PRO A 381 -26.72 -8.33 -11.77
CA PRO A 381 -27.43 -7.42 -10.87
C PRO A 381 -26.46 -6.55 -10.05
N ILE A 382 -27.02 -5.67 -9.21
CA ILE A 382 -26.25 -4.95 -8.19
C ILE A 382 -25.75 -5.96 -7.16
N GLU A 383 -24.45 -5.91 -6.84
CA GLU A 383 -23.79 -6.83 -5.91
C GLU A 383 -24.05 -6.41 -4.46
N LEU A 384 -25.21 -6.80 -3.93
CA LEU A 384 -25.69 -6.35 -2.62
C LEU A 384 -24.73 -6.76 -1.49
N ASN A 385 -24.22 -8.00 -1.49
CA ASN A 385 -23.36 -8.51 -0.43
C ASN A 385 -22.07 -7.69 -0.25
N THR A 386 -21.38 -7.41 -1.35
CA THR A 386 -20.14 -6.61 -1.29
C THR A 386 -20.43 -5.15 -0.96
N ASN A 387 -21.56 -4.59 -1.40
CA ASN A 387 -21.96 -3.23 -1.04
C ASN A 387 -22.36 -3.09 0.44
N ILE A 388 -23.04 -4.09 1.01
CA ILE A 388 -23.29 -4.16 2.46
C ILE A 388 -21.98 -4.25 3.22
N ALA A 389 -21.06 -5.13 2.80
CA ALA A 389 -19.74 -5.22 3.43
C ALA A 389 -18.97 -3.89 3.38
N ARG A 390 -18.98 -3.17 2.24
CA ARG A 390 -18.45 -1.79 2.15
C ARG A 390 -19.11 -0.85 3.15
N ALA A 391 -20.43 -0.88 3.27
CA ALA A 391 -21.16 -0.06 4.24
C ALA A 391 -20.79 -0.41 5.69
N VAL A 392 -20.63 -1.69 6.01
CA VAL A 392 -20.19 -2.16 7.34
C VAL A 392 -18.78 -1.66 7.64
N GLY A 393 -17.82 -1.85 6.73
CA GLY A 393 -16.45 -1.38 6.92
C GLY A 393 -16.34 0.15 7.04
N PHE A 394 -17.17 0.88 6.29
CA PHE A 394 -17.30 2.34 6.42
C PHE A 394 -17.83 2.74 7.80
N ALA A 395 -18.92 2.11 8.25
CA ALA A 395 -19.53 2.39 9.55
C ALA A 395 -18.60 2.04 10.72
N LEU A 396 -17.95 0.88 10.68
CA LEU A 396 -16.95 0.47 11.68
C LEU A 396 -15.80 1.46 11.77
N THR A 397 -15.32 1.95 10.63
CA THR A 397 -14.24 2.94 10.57
C THR A 397 -14.66 4.27 11.18
N LEU A 398 -15.84 4.79 10.83
CA LEU A 398 -16.37 6.01 11.46
C LEU A 398 -16.60 5.83 12.96
N ALA A 399 -17.11 4.68 13.37
CA ALA A 399 -17.29 4.34 14.78
C ALA A 399 -15.94 4.36 15.51
N MET A 400 -14.88 3.77 14.95
CA MET A 400 -13.53 3.82 15.52
C MET A 400 -12.97 5.24 15.58
N VAL A 401 -13.16 6.04 14.52
CA VAL A 401 -12.74 7.46 14.51
C VAL A 401 -13.44 8.24 15.61
N TRP A 402 -14.76 8.07 15.75
CA TRP A 402 -15.55 8.71 16.80
C TRP A 402 -15.16 8.24 18.21
N LEU A 403 -15.04 6.92 18.41
CA LEU A 403 -14.64 6.32 19.68
C LEU A 403 -13.25 6.80 20.13
N ARG A 404 -12.30 6.98 19.22
CA ARG A 404 -10.98 7.56 19.56
C ARG A 404 -11.06 9.04 19.89
N GLY A 405 -12.03 9.76 19.34
CA GLY A 405 -12.31 11.15 19.72
C GLY A 405 -12.90 11.29 21.13
N GLN A 406 -13.69 10.32 21.58
CA GLN A 406 -14.28 10.31 22.93
C GLN A 406 -13.38 9.63 23.97
N PHE A 407 -12.75 8.52 23.60
CA PHE A 407 -11.91 7.69 24.46
C PHE A 407 -10.47 7.69 23.94
N LEU A 408 -9.64 8.57 24.51
CA LEU A 408 -8.23 8.72 24.09
C LEU A 408 -7.40 7.44 24.23
N ARG A 409 -7.84 6.47 25.06
CA ARG A 409 -7.19 5.17 25.28
C ARG A 409 -7.80 4.03 24.46
N PHE A 410 -8.71 4.31 23.53
CA PHE A 410 -9.31 3.25 22.71
C PHE A 410 -8.21 2.55 21.88
N PRO A 411 -8.05 1.22 22.04
CA PRO A 411 -6.84 0.53 21.56
C PRO A 411 -6.85 0.28 20.04
N LEU A 412 -8.04 0.25 19.42
CA LEU A 412 -8.16 -0.02 17.99
C LEU A 412 -7.96 1.25 17.18
N ASN A 413 -7.17 1.12 16.12
CA ASN A 413 -6.85 2.15 15.17
C ASN A 413 -7.60 1.86 13.85
N PRO A 414 -8.32 2.84 13.27
CA PRO A 414 -9.08 2.63 12.04
C PRO A 414 -8.19 2.19 10.86
N LEU A 415 -6.90 2.53 10.86
CA LEU A 415 -5.96 2.03 9.85
C LEU A 415 -5.80 0.50 9.89
N GLY A 416 -6.00 -0.12 11.06
CA GLY A 416 -5.88 -1.56 11.23
C GLY A 416 -6.86 -2.34 10.36
N LEU A 417 -8.14 -1.93 10.34
CA LEU A 417 -9.18 -2.55 9.50
C LEU A 417 -8.81 -2.43 8.01
N ALA A 418 -8.39 -1.23 7.62
CA ALA A 418 -8.02 -0.87 6.27
C ALA A 418 -6.84 -1.73 5.75
N ILE A 419 -5.77 -1.84 6.56
CA ILE A 419 -4.56 -2.60 6.21
C ILE A 419 -4.84 -4.11 6.23
N ALA A 420 -5.50 -4.60 7.29
CA ALA A 420 -5.75 -6.03 7.47
C ALA A 420 -6.67 -6.60 6.40
N GLY A 421 -7.69 -5.86 5.98
CA GLY A 421 -8.64 -6.37 4.99
C GLY A 421 -8.10 -6.36 3.55
N ILE A 422 -7.07 -5.58 3.24
CA ILE A 422 -6.41 -5.57 1.91
C ILE A 422 -5.25 -6.56 1.85
N PHE A 423 -4.39 -6.57 2.87
CA PHE A 423 -3.12 -7.30 2.78
C PHE A 423 -2.76 -8.03 4.08
N GLY A 424 -3.74 -8.37 4.92
CA GLY A 424 -3.51 -8.95 6.24
C GLY A 424 -2.87 -10.35 6.23
N GLN A 425 -3.22 -11.22 5.27
CA GLN A 425 -2.74 -12.61 5.26
C GLN A 425 -1.20 -12.75 5.24
N PRO A 426 -0.45 -12.05 4.38
CA PRO A 426 1.00 -12.20 4.38
C PRO A 426 1.71 -11.43 5.51
N ILE A 427 1.00 -10.58 6.27
CA ILE A 427 1.61 -9.67 7.26
C ILE A 427 1.11 -9.84 8.70
N TRP A 428 0.01 -10.57 8.95
CA TRP A 428 -0.59 -10.64 10.29
C TRP A 428 0.39 -11.18 11.33
N PHE A 429 1.10 -12.25 11.01
CA PHE A 429 2.06 -12.89 11.92
C PHE A 429 3.30 -12.04 12.18
N PRO A 430 4.01 -11.50 11.17
CA PRO A 430 5.16 -10.64 11.43
C PRO A 430 4.76 -9.32 12.11
N ILE A 431 3.57 -8.78 11.84
CA ILE A 431 3.03 -7.61 12.57
C ILE A 431 2.68 -7.98 14.02
N PHE A 432 2.10 -9.16 14.26
CA PHE A 432 1.89 -9.67 15.61
C PHE A 432 3.22 -9.82 16.37
N LEU A 433 4.26 -10.34 15.72
CA LEU A 433 5.58 -10.47 16.33
C LEU A 433 6.20 -9.09 16.64
N ALA A 434 6.11 -8.14 15.70
CA ALA A 434 6.54 -6.76 15.93
C ALA A 434 5.76 -6.12 17.09
N TRP A 435 4.44 -6.30 17.16
CA TRP A 435 3.60 -5.84 18.26
C TRP A 435 4.05 -6.44 19.59
N LEU A 436 4.25 -7.75 19.65
CA LEU A 436 4.64 -8.48 20.85
C LEU A 436 6.00 -7.97 21.35
N LEU A 437 7.01 -7.99 20.49
CA LEU A 437 8.36 -7.54 20.83
C LEU A 437 8.38 -6.08 21.26
N LYS A 438 7.73 -5.18 20.50
CA LYS A 438 7.66 -3.75 20.83
C LYS A 438 6.91 -3.50 22.14
N SER A 439 5.81 -4.23 22.39
CA SER A 439 5.03 -4.10 23.62
C SER A 439 5.83 -4.55 24.84
N VAL A 440 6.58 -5.65 24.73
CA VAL A 440 7.49 -6.11 25.80
C VAL A 440 8.58 -5.09 26.06
N VAL A 441 9.26 -4.61 25.02
CA VAL A 441 10.33 -3.60 25.17
C VAL A 441 9.82 -2.33 25.82
N LEU A 442 8.66 -1.82 25.40
CA LEU A 442 8.10 -0.59 25.96
C LEU A 442 7.60 -0.77 27.40
N ARG A 443 7.04 -1.93 27.76
CA ARG A 443 6.55 -2.20 29.12
C ARG A 443 7.68 -2.46 30.12
N VAL A 444 8.71 -3.19 29.71
CA VAL A 444 9.82 -3.59 30.60
C VAL A 444 10.92 -2.55 30.62
N GLY A 445 11.33 -2.03 29.46
CA GLY A 445 12.50 -1.18 29.31
C GLY A 445 12.21 0.30 28.98
N GLY A 446 10.95 0.65 28.71
CA GLY A 446 10.54 2.01 28.39
C GLY A 446 11.14 2.58 27.10
N ALA A 447 11.05 3.91 26.95
CA ALA A 447 11.47 4.62 25.73
C ALA A 447 12.99 4.60 25.48
N HIS A 448 13.79 4.46 26.54
CA HIS A 448 15.25 4.38 26.42
C HIS A 448 15.67 3.07 25.73
N THR A 449 15.18 1.94 26.23
CA THR A 449 15.43 0.61 25.65
C THR A 449 14.89 0.52 24.24
N TYR A 450 13.74 1.14 23.96
CA TYR A 450 13.22 1.26 22.59
C TYR A 450 14.24 1.87 21.65
N ARG A 451 14.82 3.04 22.00
CA ARG A 451 15.82 3.72 21.17
C ARG A 451 17.10 2.89 21.00
N GLN A 452 17.55 2.23 22.07
CA GLN A 452 18.75 1.38 22.02
C GLN A 452 18.59 0.16 21.11
N LEU A 453 17.39 -0.43 21.06
CA LEU A 453 17.11 -1.61 20.23
C LEU A 453 16.69 -1.26 18.80
N THR A 454 16.35 -0.01 18.49
CA THR A 454 16.01 0.41 17.12
C THR A 454 17.05 -0.05 16.07
N PRO A 455 18.38 0.10 16.28
CA PRO A 455 19.37 -0.38 15.32
C PRO A 455 19.27 -1.88 15.03
N LEU A 456 18.96 -2.71 16.03
CA LEU A 456 18.79 -4.17 15.87
C LEU A 456 17.69 -4.49 14.86
N PHE A 457 16.51 -3.89 15.02
CA PHE A 457 15.37 -4.13 14.14
C PHE A 457 15.58 -3.56 12.72
N LEU A 458 16.29 -2.43 12.61
CA LEU A 458 16.69 -1.88 11.32
C LEU A 458 17.71 -2.79 10.60
N GLY A 459 18.66 -3.36 11.34
CA GLY A 459 19.60 -4.34 10.83
C GLY A 459 18.92 -5.61 10.35
N LEU A 460 17.90 -6.08 11.07
CA LEU A 460 17.06 -7.21 10.67
C LEU A 460 16.37 -6.96 9.32
N ALA A 461 15.76 -5.78 9.15
CA ALA A 461 15.09 -5.42 7.90
C ALA A 461 16.07 -5.27 6.75
N LEU A 462 17.14 -4.49 6.93
CA LEU A 462 18.12 -4.24 5.87
C LEU A 462 18.88 -5.52 5.49
N GLY A 463 19.25 -6.34 6.47
CA GLY A 463 19.88 -7.64 6.22
C GLY A 463 18.97 -8.57 5.42
N HIS A 464 17.66 -8.54 5.68
CA HIS A 464 16.72 -9.33 4.90
C HIS A 464 16.63 -8.85 3.45
N PHE A 465 16.47 -7.53 3.22
CA PHE A 465 16.45 -6.95 1.88
C PHE A 465 17.75 -7.20 1.11
N LEU A 466 18.91 -7.00 1.73
CA LEU A 466 20.19 -7.13 1.06
C LEU A 466 20.49 -8.60 0.68
N ILE A 467 20.22 -9.54 1.58
CA ILE A 467 20.59 -10.94 1.36
C ILE A 467 19.56 -11.65 0.48
N ALA A 468 18.27 -11.52 0.77
CA ALA A 468 17.24 -12.18 -0.02
C ALA A 468 16.85 -11.42 -1.30
N GLY A 469 16.94 -10.09 -1.30
CA GLY A 469 16.61 -9.27 -2.47
C GLY A 469 17.81 -8.99 -3.36
N GLY A 470 18.88 -8.46 -2.77
CA GLY A 470 20.09 -8.09 -3.51
C GLY A 470 20.90 -9.31 -3.94
N ILE A 471 21.53 -9.98 -2.97
CA ILE A 471 22.48 -11.07 -3.23
C ILE A 471 21.78 -12.26 -3.88
N TRP A 472 20.70 -12.75 -3.28
CA TRP A 472 19.97 -13.89 -3.84
C TRP A 472 19.32 -13.58 -5.19
N GLY A 473 18.81 -12.35 -5.39
CA GLY A 473 18.31 -11.92 -6.70
C GLY A 473 19.38 -11.96 -7.78
N LEU A 474 20.60 -11.51 -7.48
CA LEU A 474 21.74 -11.61 -8.39
C LEU A 474 22.15 -13.06 -8.66
N VAL A 475 22.23 -13.89 -7.62
CA VAL A 475 22.53 -15.33 -7.77
C VAL A 475 21.48 -16.00 -8.65
N GLY A 476 20.20 -15.65 -8.47
CA GLY A 476 19.12 -16.22 -9.27
C GLY A 476 19.15 -15.81 -10.74
N ALA A 477 19.73 -14.65 -11.06
CA ALA A 477 19.97 -14.24 -12.45
C ALA A 477 21.00 -15.15 -13.16
N PHE A 478 21.92 -15.78 -12.42
CA PHE A 478 22.91 -16.72 -12.96
C PHE A 478 22.51 -18.21 -12.78
N SER A 479 21.60 -18.52 -11.85
CA SER A 479 21.19 -19.88 -11.53
C SER A 479 19.67 -19.98 -11.34
N GLU A 480 18.96 -20.00 -12.47
CA GLU A 480 17.50 -19.95 -12.50
C GLU A 480 16.84 -21.15 -11.80
N GLU A 481 17.33 -22.37 -12.03
CA GLU A 481 16.75 -23.59 -11.45
C GLU A 481 16.77 -23.59 -9.92
N VAL A 482 17.84 -23.04 -9.34
CA VAL A 482 18.01 -22.92 -7.89
C VAL A 482 17.17 -21.77 -7.35
N ALA A 483 17.10 -20.65 -8.06
CA ALA A 483 16.28 -19.50 -7.70
C ALA A 483 14.78 -19.84 -7.57
N ARG A 484 14.28 -20.68 -8.48
CA ARG A 484 12.87 -21.14 -8.47
C ARG A 484 12.49 -21.93 -7.21
N ARG A 485 13.46 -22.48 -6.46
CA ARG A 485 13.22 -23.21 -5.20
C ARG A 485 13.04 -22.29 -3.99
N TYR A 486 13.50 -21.04 -4.07
CA TYR A 486 13.34 -20.03 -3.02
C TYR A 486 12.97 -18.69 -3.65
N LEU A 487 11.69 -18.54 -4.00
CA LEU A 487 11.16 -17.30 -4.54
C LEU A 487 10.76 -16.37 -3.40
N LEU A 488 11.21 -15.11 -3.44
CA LEU A 488 10.89 -14.14 -2.41
C LEU A 488 10.26 -12.89 -3.03
N TRP A 489 9.13 -12.47 -2.45
CA TRP A 489 8.33 -11.35 -2.93
C TRP A 489 8.21 -10.29 -1.83
N PHE A 490 9.00 -9.23 -1.94
CA PHE A 490 8.82 -8.05 -1.11
C PHE A 490 7.50 -7.36 -1.46
N ALA A 491 6.78 -6.92 -0.44
CA ALA A 491 5.37 -6.54 -0.56
C ALA A 491 5.09 -5.06 -0.75
#